data_AF-A0A917RYI4-F1
#
_entry.id   AF-A0A917RYI4-F1
#
_cell.length_a   1.000
_cell.length_b   1.000
_cell.length_c   1.000
_cell.angle_alpha   90.00
_cell.angle_beta   90.00
_cell.angle_gamma   90.00
#
_symmetry.space_group_name_H-M   'P 1'
#
loop_
_entity.id
_entity.type
_entity.pdbx_description
1 polymer ?
#
loop_
_entity_poly.entity_id
_entity_poly.type
_entity_poly.pdbx_seq_one_letter_code
_entity_poly.pdbx_strand_id
1 'polypeptide(L)'
;MTSEKPTSSIPAVTGPLQCVIAIRRASLMAVRGKSIDEEIAFTANLLTLPRVGDHLVFDPDGSECRLTVTVTDIYHEFLPYQGFEDGHRTFVVEATTRDTDALAKLSDNETLRRWLAEFDMLR
;
A
#
# COMPACT_ATOMS: atom_id res chain seq x y z
N MET A 1 -3.69 -21.31 40.66
CA MET A 1 -3.88 -20.00 40.01
C MET A 1 -3.12 -20.01 38.71
N THR A 2 -3.77 -20.32 37.60
CA THR A 2 -3.19 -20.24 36.26
C THR A 2 -3.26 -18.80 35.80
N SER A 3 -2.10 -18.16 35.67
CA SER A 3 -1.97 -16.85 35.05
C SER A 3 -2.31 -17.00 33.56
N GLU A 4 -3.51 -16.57 33.17
CA GLU A 4 -3.86 -16.39 31.77
C GLU A 4 -3.00 -15.24 31.25
N LYS A 5 -1.97 -15.56 30.46
CA LYS A 5 -1.28 -14.56 29.64
C LYS A 5 -2.36 -13.87 28.80
N PRO A 6 -2.41 -12.53 28.73
CA PRO A 6 -3.22 -11.87 27.73
C PRO A 6 -2.69 -12.33 26.38
N THR A 7 -3.49 -13.13 25.68
CA THR A 7 -3.29 -13.32 24.25
C THR A 7 -3.60 -11.96 23.66
N SER A 8 -2.54 -11.18 23.42
CA SER A 8 -2.60 -9.96 22.62
C SER A 8 -3.15 -10.39 21.27
N SER A 9 -4.47 -10.31 21.15
CA SER A 9 -5.19 -10.57 19.92
C SER A 9 -5.07 -9.28 19.15
N ILE A 10 -4.41 -9.36 17.98
CA ILE A 10 -4.34 -8.22 17.07
C ILE A 10 -5.80 -7.79 16.81
N PRO A 11 -6.17 -6.53 17.08
CA PRO A 11 -7.54 -6.09 16.94
C PRO A 11 -8.09 -6.41 15.55
N ALA A 12 -9.31 -6.94 15.51
CA ALA A 12 -10.03 -7.13 14.26
C ALA A 12 -10.22 -5.76 13.62
N VAL A 13 -9.88 -5.64 12.34
CA VAL A 13 -10.00 -4.35 11.65
C VAL A 13 -11.38 -4.26 11.02
N THR A 14 -12.18 -3.33 11.51
CA THR A 14 -13.56 -3.09 11.07
C THR A 14 -13.66 -1.69 10.47
N GLY A 15 -13.96 -1.59 9.18
CA GLY A 15 -14.09 -0.32 8.46
C GLY A 15 -13.07 -0.14 7.34
N PRO A 16 -13.04 1.04 6.69
CA PRO A 16 -12.03 1.37 5.69
C PRO A 16 -10.63 1.18 6.25
N LEU A 17 -9.81 0.42 5.52
CA LEU A 17 -8.45 0.10 5.88
C LEU A 17 -7.51 1.12 5.27
N GLN A 18 -6.80 1.83 6.13
CA GLN A 18 -5.70 2.64 5.67
C GLN A 18 -4.51 1.74 5.33
N CYS A 19 -4.12 1.76 4.07
CA CYS A 19 -3.04 0.95 3.53
C CYS A 19 -1.98 1.85 2.89
N VAL A 20 -0.71 1.54 3.11
CA VAL A 20 0.38 1.98 2.24
C VAL A 20 0.40 1.05 1.05
N ILE A 21 0.30 1.60 -0.16
CA ILE A 21 0.43 0.87 -1.42
C ILE A 21 1.80 1.19 -1.98
N ALA A 22 2.66 0.18 -2.08
CA ALA A 22 3.98 0.27 -2.69
C ALA A 22 3.97 -0.45 -4.04
N ILE A 23 4.22 0.28 -5.12
CA ILE A 23 4.20 -0.26 -6.48
C ILE A 23 5.61 -0.22 -7.04
N ARG A 24 6.14 -1.40 -7.37
CA ARG A 24 7.46 -1.56 -7.98
C ARG A 24 7.36 -1.98 -9.43
N ARG A 25 8.35 -1.60 -10.22
CA ARG A 25 8.57 -2.19 -11.54
C ARG A 25 8.89 -3.68 -11.41
N ALA A 26 8.16 -4.53 -12.12
CA ALA A 26 8.49 -5.94 -12.30
C ALA A 26 9.74 -6.07 -13.19
N SER A 27 10.92 -6.11 -12.58
CA SER A 27 12.16 -6.36 -13.29
C SER A 27 12.37 -7.86 -13.53
N LEU A 28 12.47 -8.27 -14.80
CA LEU A 28 12.91 -9.62 -15.18
C LEU A 28 14.37 -9.92 -14.75
N MET A 29 15.13 -8.91 -14.29
CA MET A 29 16.55 -9.03 -13.91
C MET A 29 16.83 -8.86 -12.41
N ALA A 30 15.81 -8.86 -11.55
CA ALA A 30 15.99 -8.78 -10.09
C ALA A 30 16.84 -9.93 -9.49
N VAL A 31 17.16 -10.98 -10.26
CA VAL A 31 18.05 -12.08 -9.85
C VAL A 31 19.53 -11.67 -9.79
N ARG A 32 19.95 -10.48 -10.27
CA ARG A 32 21.38 -10.07 -10.35
C ARG A 32 21.77 -8.77 -9.65
N GLY A 33 21.06 -8.37 -8.60
CA GLY A 33 21.62 -7.47 -7.57
C GLY A 33 21.88 -6.01 -7.97
N LYS A 34 21.26 -5.52 -9.05
CA LYS A 34 21.17 -4.09 -9.37
C LYS A 34 19.82 -3.80 -9.99
N SER A 35 18.82 -3.53 -9.17
CA SER A 35 17.63 -2.81 -9.62
C SER A 35 17.84 -1.33 -9.33
N ILE A 36 17.53 -0.51 -10.33
CA ILE A 36 17.13 0.87 -10.09
C ILE A 36 15.61 0.73 -10.00
N ASP A 37 15.12 0.42 -8.81
CA ASP A 37 13.69 0.22 -8.58
C ASP A 37 13.02 1.59 -8.60
N GLU A 38 12.38 1.92 -9.72
CA GLU A 38 11.31 2.91 -9.69
C GLU A 38 10.20 2.33 -8.81
N GLU A 39 10.05 2.94 -7.64
CA GLU A 39 9.05 2.62 -6.63
C GLU A 39 8.22 3.87 -6.36
N ILE A 40 6.90 3.70 -6.37
CA ILE A 40 6.00 4.69 -5.77
C ILE A 40 5.36 4.08 -4.53
N ALA A 41 5.23 4.89 -3.50
CA ALA A 41 4.51 4.53 -2.30
C ALA A 41 3.54 5.66 -1.92
N PHE A 42 2.29 5.32 -1.63
CA PHE A 42 1.30 6.27 -1.16
C PHE A 42 0.29 5.61 -0.22
N THR A 43 -0.36 6.41 0.62
CA THR A 43 -1.42 5.91 1.51
C THR A 43 -2.78 5.98 0.82
N ALA A 44 -3.55 4.91 0.83
CA ALA A 44 -4.93 4.88 0.34
C ALA A 44 -5.86 4.22 1.36
N ASN A 45 -7.12 4.65 1.38
CA ASN A 45 -8.16 3.98 2.15
C ASN A 45 -8.87 2.96 1.26
N LEU A 46 -8.80 1.68 1.63
CA LEU A 46 -9.43 0.57 0.93
C LEU A 46 -10.66 0.10 1.69
N LEU A 47 -11.73 -0.26 0.98
CA LEU A 47 -12.92 -0.88 1.61
C LEU A 47 -12.61 -2.27 2.17
N THR A 48 -11.69 -2.98 1.52
CA THR A 48 -11.23 -4.31 1.90
C THR A 48 -9.75 -4.47 1.56
N LEU A 49 -9.03 -5.25 2.35
CA LEU A 49 -7.65 -5.60 2.03
C LEU A 49 -7.65 -6.51 0.78
N PRO A 50 -6.81 -6.22 -0.23
CA PRO A 50 -6.68 -7.11 -1.37
C PRO A 50 -6.02 -8.43 -0.95
N ARG A 51 -5.89 -9.36 -1.88
CA ARG A 51 -5.16 -10.62 -1.71
C ARG A 51 -3.95 -10.65 -2.62
N VAL A 52 -2.94 -11.43 -2.23
CA VAL A 52 -1.81 -11.72 -3.12
C VAL A 52 -2.33 -12.38 -4.40
N GLY A 53 -1.89 -11.86 -5.55
CA GLY A 53 -2.37 -12.24 -6.87
C GLY A 53 -3.54 -11.41 -7.40
N ASP A 54 -4.18 -10.58 -6.56
CA ASP A 54 -5.23 -9.67 -7.05
C ASP A 54 -4.63 -8.60 -7.98
N HIS A 55 -5.45 -8.14 -8.91
CA HIS A 55 -5.12 -7.03 -9.79
C HIS A 55 -5.78 -5.75 -9.31
N LEU A 56 -4.98 -4.72 -9.03
CA LEU A 56 -5.47 -3.38 -8.70
C LEU A 56 -5.33 -2.48 -9.92
N VAL A 57 -6.32 -1.61 -10.13
CA VAL A 57 -6.33 -0.63 -11.21
C VAL A 57 -6.35 0.76 -10.61
N PHE A 58 -5.34 1.56 -10.94
CA PHE A 58 -5.26 2.98 -10.60
C PHE A 58 -5.58 3.78 -11.85
N ASP A 59 -6.54 4.70 -11.73
CA ASP A 59 -7.06 5.46 -12.86
C ASP A 59 -7.43 6.90 -12.45
N PRO A 60 -6.45 7.71 -11.98
CA PRO A 60 -6.73 9.01 -11.36
C PRO A 60 -7.31 10.03 -12.35
N ASP A 61 -6.95 9.95 -13.63
CA ASP A 61 -7.39 10.87 -14.69
C ASP A 61 -8.16 10.17 -15.82
N GLY A 62 -8.68 8.97 -15.57
CA GLY A 62 -9.17 8.10 -16.64
C GLY A 62 -8.02 7.58 -17.52
N SER A 63 -8.36 7.13 -18.73
CA SER A 63 -7.52 6.23 -19.55
C SER A 63 -6.08 6.68 -19.82
N GLU A 64 -5.76 7.97 -19.69
CA GLU A 64 -4.40 8.49 -19.94
C GLU A 64 -3.36 8.07 -18.89
N CYS A 65 -3.78 7.79 -17.65
CA CYS A 65 -2.92 7.39 -16.54
C CYS A 65 -3.41 6.09 -15.87
N ARG A 66 -3.98 5.17 -16.65
CA ARG A 66 -4.44 3.88 -16.14
C ARG A 66 -3.28 2.91 -15.92
N LEU A 67 -3.04 2.53 -14.67
CA LEU A 67 -2.04 1.53 -14.29
C LEU A 67 -2.74 0.29 -13.72
N THR A 68 -2.38 -0.90 -14.21
CA THR A 68 -2.78 -2.17 -13.59
C THR A 68 -1.58 -2.81 -12.92
N VAL A 69 -1.73 -3.18 -11.66
CA VAL A 69 -0.68 -3.81 -10.85
C VAL A 69 -1.15 -5.14 -10.29
N THR A 70 -0.22 -6.04 -10.01
CA THR A 70 -0.51 -7.32 -9.36
C THR A 70 0.04 -7.28 -7.95
N VAL A 71 -0.80 -7.57 -6.95
CA VAL A 71 -0.38 -7.64 -5.55
C VAL A 71 0.56 -8.82 -5.36
N THR A 72 1.74 -8.56 -4.83
CA THR A 72 2.79 -9.56 -4.62
C THR A 72 2.97 -9.93 -3.15
N ASP A 73 2.72 -8.99 -2.24
CA ASP A 73 2.78 -9.25 -0.80
C ASP A 73 1.87 -8.32 -0.02
N ILE A 74 1.47 -8.75 1.18
CA ILE A 74 0.69 -7.95 2.12
C ILE A 74 1.16 -8.24 3.52
N TYR A 75 1.63 -7.20 4.21
CA TYR A 75 2.05 -7.29 5.59
C TYR A 75 1.51 -6.12 6.40
N HIS A 76 1.75 -6.17 7.71
CA HIS A 76 1.35 -5.16 8.66
C HIS A 76 2.56 -4.65 9.43
N GLU A 77 2.63 -3.35 9.58
CA GLU A 77 3.63 -2.67 10.40
C GLU A 77 2.93 -2.08 11.63
N PHE A 78 3.62 -2.17 12.77
CA PHE A 78 3.19 -1.53 14.02
C PHE A 78 4.19 -0.42 14.31
N LEU A 79 3.81 0.81 14.02
CA LEU A 79 4.65 1.96 14.30
C LEU A 79 4.32 2.49 15.70
N PRO A 80 5.35 2.74 16.55
CA PRO A 80 5.14 3.42 17.81
C PRO A 80 4.70 4.85 17.51
N TYR A 81 3.43 5.17 17.76
CA TYR A 81 2.94 6.54 17.73
C TYR A 81 3.14 7.16 19.12
N GLN A 82 3.70 8.37 19.19
CA GLN A 82 3.92 9.05 20.46
C GLN A 82 2.58 9.20 21.20
N GLY A 83 2.42 8.47 22.31
CA GLY A 83 1.28 8.61 23.23
C GLY A 83 0.20 7.52 23.16
N PHE A 84 0.30 6.52 22.30
CA PHE A 84 -0.59 5.35 22.31
C PHE A 84 0.21 4.08 22.65
N GLU A 85 -0.15 3.42 23.75
CA GLU A 85 0.47 2.13 24.17
C GLU A 85 0.19 1.00 23.16
N ASP A 86 -0.93 1.11 22.43
CA ASP A 86 -1.28 0.24 21.32
C ASP A 86 -0.86 0.91 20.01
N GLY A 87 0.33 0.58 19.50
CA GLY A 87 0.89 1.16 18.28
C GLY A 87 -0.08 1.16 17.08
N HIS A 88 0.07 2.15 16.19
CA HIS A 88 -0.78 2.26 15.01
C HIS A 88 -0.48 1.11 14.04
N ARG A 89 -1.49 0.28 13.77
CA ARG A 89 -1.39 -0.80 12.78
C ARG A 89 -1.59 -0.23 11.38
N THR A 90 -0.56 -0.31 10.56
CA THR A 90 -0.61 0.09 9.15
C THR A 90 -0.50 -1.16 8.27
N PHE A 91 -1.37 -1.29 7.27
CA PHE A 91 -1.22 -2.35 6.27
C PHE A 91 -0.32 -1.86 5.15
N VAL A 92 0.58 -2.71 4.68
CA VAL A 92 1.39 -2.46 3.49
C VAL A 92 1.01 -3.47 2.43
N VAL A 93 0.63 -2.96 1.26
CA VAL A 93 0.31 -3.74 0.07
C VAL A 93 1.43 -3.51 -0.93
N GLU A 94 2.26 -4.53 -1.14
CA GLU A 94 3.25 -4.52 -2.21
C GLU A 94 2.62 -5.02 -3.49
N ALA A 95 2.83 -4.29 -4.57
CA ALA A 95 2.37 -4.65 -5.89
C ALA A 95 3.44 -4.41 -6.94
N THR A 96 3.32 -5.10 -8.07
CA THR A 96 4.24 -4.96 -9.19
C THR A 96 3.52 -4.70 -10.50
N THR A 97 4.18 -3.96 -11.39
CA THR A 97 3.71 -3.69 -12.76
C THR A 97 4.80 -3.90 -13.77
N ARG A 98 4.42 -4.37 -14.97
CA ARG A 98 5.33 -4.39 -16.14
C ARG A 98 5.24 -3.12 -16.98
N ASP A 99 4.23 -2.28 -16.73
CA ASP A 99 4.00 -1.02 -17.44
C ASP A 99 4.75 0.11 -16.74
N THR A 100 5.97 0.35 -17.21
CA THR A 100 6.88 1.37 -16.68
C THR A 100 6.45 2.78 -17.02
N ASP A 101 5.85 2.96 -18.20
CA ASP A 101 5.49 4.28 -18.69
C ASP A 101 4.28 4.80 -17.92
N ALA A 102 3.29 3.93 -17.66
CA ALA A 102 2.16 4.28 -16.80
C ALA A 102 2.60 4.47 -15.34
N LEU A 103 3.58 3.70 -14.85
CA LEU A 103 4.13 3.90 -13.50
C LEU A 103 4.77 5.28 -13.35
N ALA A 104 5.62 5.68 -14.29
CA ALA A 104 6.27 6.99 -14.29
C ALA A 104 5.25 8.14 -14.35
N LYS A 105 4.22 8.01 -15.21
CA LYS A 105 3.12 8.98 -15.27
C LYS A 105 2.34 9.08 -13.96
N LEU A 106 2.12 7.94 -13.29
CA LEU A 106 1.42 7.90 -12.00
C LEU A 106 2.22 8.61 -10.89
N SER A 107 3.56 8.46 -10.85
CA SER A 107 4.45 9.15 -9.91
C SER A 107 4.34 10.67 -9.95
N ASP A 108 4.18 11.20 -11.17
CA ASP A 108 4.10 12.65 -11.43
C ASP A 108 2.67 13.17 -11.52
N ASN A 109 1.67 12.32 -11.29
CA ASN A 109 0.27 12.65 -11.49
C ASN A 109 -0.25 13.62 -10.41
N GLU A 110 -0.65 14.83 -10.82
CA GLU A 110 -1.15 15.86 -9.90
C GLU A 110 -2.52 15.47 -9.30
N THR A 111 -3.39 14.81 -10.06
CA THR A 111 -4.70 14.37 -9.58
C THR A 111 -4.57 13.31 -8.50
N LEU A 112 -3.64 12.36 -8.64
CA LEU A 112 -3.28 11.42 -7.58
C LEU A 112 -2.81 12.17 -6.34
N ARG A 113 -1.90 13.15 -6.48
CA ARG A 113 -1.41 13.93 -5.32
C ARG A 113 -2.55 14.67 -4.61
N ARG A 114 -3.49 15.28 -5.35
CA ARG A 114 -4.66 15.96 -4.76
C ARG A 114 -5.59 14.98 -4.06
N TRP A 115 -5.90 13.85 -4.70
CA TRP A 115 -6.72 12.80 -4.14
C TRP A 115 -6.12 12.28 -2.82
N LEU A 116 -4.83 11.99 -2.80
CA LEU A 116 -4.13 11.54 -1.59
C LEU A 116 -4.18 12.59 -0.46
N ALA A 117 -4.04 13.88 -0.80
CA ALA A 117 -4.10 14.97 0.18
C ALA A 117 -5.51 15.16 0.80
N GLU A 118 -6.58 14.88 0.06
CA GLU A 118 -7.94 14.93 0.60
C GLU A 118 -8.17 13.90 1.73
N PHE A 119 -7.49 12.75 1.66
CA PHE A 119 -7.61 11.71 2.69
C PHE A 119 -6.72 11.95 3.91
N ASP A 120 -5.62 12.68 3.78
CA ASP A 120 -4.80 13.09 4.92
C ASP A 120 -5.56 14.05 5.87
N MET A 121 -6.54 14.80 5.35
CA MET A 121 -7.38 15.69 6.17
C MET A 121 -8.44 14.96 7.03
N LEU A 122 -8.63 13.65 6.85
CA LEU A 122 -9.57 12.83 7.63
C LEU A 122 -8.90 12.09 8.80
N ARG A 123 -7.59 12.32 9.03
CA ARG A 123 -6.80 11.76 10.13
C ARG A 123 -6.84 12.64 11.38
#